data_AF-M3H0E5-F1
#
_entry.id   AF-M3H0E5-F1
#
_cell.length_a   1.000
_cell.length_b   1.000
_cell.length_c   1.000
_cell.angle_alpha   90.00
_cell.angle_beta   90.00
_cell.angle_gamma   90.00
#
_symmetry.space_group_name_H-M   'P 1'
#
loop_
_entity.id
_entity.type
_entity.pdbx_description
1 polymer ?
#
loop_
_entity_poly.entity_id
_entity_poly.type
_entity_poly.pdbx_seq_one_letter_code
_entity_poly.pdbx_strand_id
1 'polypeptide(L)'
;MIRVYKLARRHMDENEKMPKELKDIKLFSVCVGHGVGTVDFSEKTLEIPDEEFERIVASGGEYVKFKLGNLSKYFEVEIFREHAVRLIPELCECELKTELENLREGYLVLRKDF
;
A
#
# COMPACT_ATOMS: atom_id res chain seq x y z
N MET A 1 11.55 10.32 6.22
CA MET A 1 11.41 9.86 4.81
C MET A 1 10.19 8.97 4.74
N ILE A 2 9.38 9.09 3.68
CA ILE A 2 8.12 8.36 3.54
C ILE A 2 8.32 7.24 2.52
N ARG A 3 8.08 5.99 2.92
CA ARG A 3 8.09 4.82 2.04
C ARG A 3 6.67 4.45 1.67
N VAL A 4 6.43 4.22 0.39
CA VAL A 4 5.14 3.80 -0.14
C VAL A 4 5.24 2.34 -0.53
N TYR A 5 4.36 1.54 0.05
CA TYR A 5 4.24 0.13 -0.25
C TYR A 5 2.92 -0.13 -0.95
N LYS A 6 2.93 -0.95 -1.99
CA LYS A 6 1.73 -1.51 -2.61
C LYS A 6 1.49 -2.89 -2.03
N LEU A 7 0.37 -3.05 -1.35
CA LEU A 7 -0.11 -4.35 -0.90
C LEU A 7 -1.09 -4.90 -1.93
N ALA A 8 -0.64 -5.90 -2.68
CA ALA A 8 -1.47 -6.64 -3.61
C ALA A 8 -1.76 -8.04 -3.06
N ARG A 9 -3.03 -8.42 -3.04
CA ARG A 9 -3.44 -9.80 -2.72
C ARG A 9 -3.06 -10.68 -3.90
N ARG A 10 -2.25 -11.72 -3.68
CA ARG A 10 -2.05 -12.77 -4.69
C ARG A 10 -2.74 -14.03 -4.25
N HIS A 11 -3.54 -14.58 -5.15
CA HIS A 11 -4.07 -15.93 -5.02
C HIS A 11 -2.95 -16.92 -5.33
N MET A 12 -2.82 -17.94 -4.48
CA MET A 12 -1.91 -19.05 -4.72
C MET A 12 -2.70 -20.16 -5.40
N ASP A 13 -2.45 -20.38 -6.69
CA ASP A 13 -3.06 -21.48 -7.42
C ASP A 13 -2.82 -22.82 -6.70
N GLU A 14 -3.81 -23.70 -6.79
CA GLU A 14 -3.67 -25.06 -6.29
C GLU A 14 -2.76 -25.87 -7.23
N ASN A 15 -1.81 -26.58 -6.63
CA ASN A 15 -0.98 -27.54 -7.33
C ASN A 15 -1.12 -28.89 -6.64
N GLU A 16 -2.00 -29.73 -7.16
CA GLU A 16 -2.28 -31.06 -6.62
C GLU A 16 -1.01 -31.93 -6.55
N LYS A 17 -0.10 -31.75 -7.51
CA LYS A 17 1.15 -32.52 -7.69
C LYS A 17 2.31 -31.99 -6.85
N MET A 18 2.11 -30.94 -6.03
CA MET A 18 3.18 -30.39 -5.19
C MET A 18 3.67 -31.43 -4.17
N PRO A 19 5.00 -31.67 -4.06
CA PRO A 19 5.60 -32.50 -3.03
C PRO A 19 5.18 -32.08 -1.62
N LYS A 20 5.15 -33.04 -0.69
CA LYS A 20 4.64 -32.81 0.67
C LYS A 20 5.43 -31.71 1.39
N GLU A 21 6.75 -31.69 1.28
CA GLU A 21 7.58 -30.68 1.96
C GLU A 21 7.22 -29.26 1.52
N LEU A 22 6.91 -29.07 0.23
CA LEU A 22 6.51 -27.77 -0.30
C LEU A 22 5.07 -27.40 0.09
N LYS A 23 4.18 -28.38 0.25
CA LYS A 23 2.81 -28.16 0.78
C LYS A 23 2.84 -27.68 2.23
N ASP A 24 3.72 -28.25 3.05
CA ASP A 24 3.86 -27.87 4.46
C ASP A 24 4.46 -26.45 4.59
N ILE A 25 5.43 -26.08 3.75
CA ILE A 25 5.96 -24.71 3.66
C ILE A 25 4.86 -23.74 3.21
N LYS A 26 4.09 -24.08 2.16
CA LYS A 26 2.96 -23.28 1.67
C LYS A 26 1.93 -23.07 2.79
N LEU A 27 1.57 -24.13 3.51
CA LEU A 27 0.62 -24.07 4.61
C LEU A 27 1.13 -23.17 5.73
N PHE A 28 2.38 -23.35 6.16
CA PHE A 28 3.00 -22.50 7.19
C PHE A 28 2.98 -21.02 6.77
N SER A 29 3.41 -20.70 5.55
CA SER A 29 3.44 -19.33 5.04
C SER A 29 2.06 -18.67 4.97
N VAL A 30 1.01 -19.46 4.72
CA VAL A 30 -0.38 -18.98 4.68
C VAL A 30 -1.00 -18.89 6.08
N CYS A 31 -0.68 -19.82 6.99
CA CYS A 31 -1.20 -19.84 8.36
C CYS A 31 -0.62 -18.74 9.26
N VAL A 32 0.55 -18.21 8.93
CA VAL A 32 1.17 -17.09 9.66
C VAL A 32 0.60 -15.73 9.18
N GLY A 33 -0.17 -15.71 8.08
CA GLY A 33 -0.88 -14.52 7.56
C GLY A 33 -2.35 -14.45 7.99
N HIS A 34 -2.92 -13.24 8.02
CA HIS A 34 -4.32 -12.97 8.37
C HIS A 34 -5.29 -13.39 7.25
N GLY A 35 -5.36 -14.68 6.93
CA GLY A 35 -6.32 -15.20 5.95
C GLY A 35 -5.90 -16.55 5.37
N VAL A 36 -6.75 -17.57 5.54
CA VAL A 36 -6.54 -18.89 4.92
C VAL A 36 -6.59 -18.73 3.40
N GLY A 37 -5.49 -19.05 2.72
CA GLY A 37 -5.38 -19.15 1.25
C GLY A 37 -4.91 -17.90 0.51
N THR A 38 -4.47 -16.84 1.22
CA THR A 38 -4.07 -15.57 0.61
C THR A 38 -2.72 -15.12 1.09
N VAL A 39 -1.82 -14.79 0.16
CA VAL A 39 -0.53 -14.18 0.47
C VAL A 39 -0.58 -12.73 0.00
N ASP A 40 -0.51 -11.80 0.95
CA ASP A 40 -0.40 -10.38 0.64
C ASP A 40 1.07 -10.05 0.41
N PHE A 41 1.39 -9.56 -0.78
CA PHE A 41 2.73 -9.09 -1.11
C PHE A 41 2.77 -7.58 -0.92
N SER A 42 3.70 -7.12 -0.07
CA SER A 42 4.03 -5.72 0.09
C SER A 42 5.30 -5.40 -0.71
N GLU A 43 5.15 -4.62 -1.76
CA GLU A 43 6.25 -4.15 -2.60
C GLU A 43 6.48 -2.66 -2.36
N LYS A 44 7.72 -2.23 -2.09
CA LYS A 44 8.04 -0.79 -2.03
C LYS A 44 8.01 -0.23 -3.44
N THR A 45 7.08 0.65 -3.75
CA THR A 45 6.92 1.24 -5.09
C THR A 45 7.51 2.63 -5.20
N LEU A 46 7.54 3.38 -4.10
CA LEU A 46 7.97 4.77 -4.10
C LEU A 46 8.62 5.16 -2.76
N GLU A 47 9.52 6.14 -2.81
CA GLU A 47 10.16 6.74 -1.65
C GLU A 47 10.10 8.26 -1.81
N ILE A 48 9.46 8.94 -0.86
CA ILE A 48 9.16 10.37 -0.91
C ILE A 48 9.93 11.07 0.21
N PRO A 49 10.78 12.07 -0.10
CA PRO A 49 11.42 12.91 0.91
C PRO A 49 10.38 13.65 1.78
N ASP A 50 10.70 13.90 3.05
CA ASP A 50 9.74 14.57 3.97
C ASP A 50 9.30 15.94 3.45
N GLU A 51 10.23 16.74 2.93
CA GLU A 51 9.94 18.06 2.36
C GLU A 51 8.96 17.98 1.18
N GLU A 52 9.12 16.96 0.32
CA GLU A 52 8.22 16.76 -0.81
C GLU A 52 6.84 16.33 -0.35
N PHE A 53 6.77 15.42 0.62
CA PHE A 53 5.51 14.98 1.20
C PHE A 53 4.76 16.14 1.86
N GLU A 54 5.46 17.00 2.59
CA GLU A 54 4.89 18.21 3.18
C GLU A 54 4.34 19.17 2.12
N ARG A 55 5.04 19.35 0.98
CA ARG A 55 4.53 20.12 -0.15
C ARG A 55 3.26 19.50 -0.75
N ILE A 56 3.22 18.17 -0.92
CA ILE A 56 2.04 17.45 -1.44
C ILE A 56 0.83 17.70 -0.53
N VAL A 57 1.00 17.55 0.78
CA VAL A 57 -0.09 17.77 1.76
C VAL A 57 -0.53 19.24 1.80
N ALA A 58 0.41 20.19 1.73
CA ALA A 58 0.11 21.62 1.81
C ALA A 58 -0.65 22.14 0.58
N SER A 59 -0.25 21.69 -0.62
CA SER A 59 -0.85 22.08 -1.90
C SER A 59 -2.13 21.32 -2.23
N GLY A 60 -2.40 20.18 -1.59
CA GLY A 60 -3.61 19.40 -1.81
C GLY A 60 -4.87 20.00 -1.17
N GLY A 61 -6.02 19.44 -1.58
CA GLY A 61 -7.33 19.79 -1.05
C GLY A 61 -7.59 19.33 0.39
N GLU A 62 -8.84 19.51 0.84
CA GLU A 62 -9.25 19.19 2.20
C GLU A 62 -9.12 17.70 2.53
N TYR A 63 -9.46 16.82 1.59
CA TYR A 63 -9.39 15.38 1.79
C TYR A 63 -7.94 14.88 1.81
N VAL A 64 -7.06 15.47 1.00
CA VAL A 64 -5.61 15.19 1.05
C VAL A 64 -5.05 15.54 2.42
N LYS A 65 -5.37 16.73 2.95
CA LYS A 65 -4.95 17.16 4.28
C LYS A 65 -5.48 16.25 5.38
N PHE A 66 -6.75 15.87 5.29
CA PHE A 66 -7.38 14.94 6.23
C PHE A 66 -6.72 13.56 6.21
N LYS A 67 -6.52 12.96 5.04
CA LYS A 67 -6.06 11.58 4.93
C LYS A 67 -4.53 11.47 5.06
N LEU A 68 -3.77 12.24 4.29
CA LEU A 68 -2.31 12.17 4.25
C LEU A 68 -1.64 12.96 5.38
N GLY A 69 -2.24 14.08 5.81
CA GLY A 69 -1.71 14.87 6.92
C GLY A 69 -1.72 14.12 8.26
N ASN A 70 -2.51 13.06 8.37
CA ASN A 70 -2.53 12.17 9.51
C ASN A 70 -1.31 11.21 9.57
N LEU A 71 -0.49 11.11 8.53
CA LEU A 71 0.71 10.27 8.52
C LEU A 71 1.70 10.62 9.63
N SER A 72 1.88 11.91 9.93
CA SER A 72 2.75 12.35 11.03
C SER A 72 2.23 11.96 12.42
N LYS A 73 0.93 11.64 12.55
CA LYS A 73 0.30 11.24 13.82
C LYS A 73 0.30 9.72 14.01
N TYR A 74 0.03 8.98 12.94
CA TYR A 74 -0.14 7.52 13.01
C TYR A 74 1.08 6.75 12.49
N PHE A 75 2.06 7.42 11.88
CA PHE A 75 3.26 6.86 11.25
C PHE A 75 3.00 5.94 10.06
N GLU A 76 1.75 5.52 9.89
CA GLU A 76 1.27 4.73 8.78
C GLU A 76 -0.11 5.21 8.32
N VAL A 77 -0.34 5.25 7.01
CA VAL A 77 -1.66 5.54 6.43
C VAL A 77 -1.94 4.56 5.30
N GLU A 78 -3.09 3.88 5.39
CA GLU A 78 -3.59 3.00 4.33
C GLU A 78 -4.52 3.75 3.36
N ILE A 79 -4.25 3.57 2.07
CA ILE A 79 -4.98 4.15 0.95
C ILE A 79 -5.55 3.03 0.09
N PHE A 80 -6.74 2.57 0.49
CA PHE A 80 -7.62 1.75 -0.33
C PHE A 80 -8.13 2.49 -1.57
N ARG A 81 -8.68 1.75 -2.52
CA ARG A 81 -9.16 2.28 -3.81
C ARG A 81 -10.22 3.37 -3.65
N GLU A 82 -11.10 3.23 -2.67
CA GLU A 82 -12.16 4.20 -2.34
C GLU A 82 -11.56 5.54 -1.87
N HIS A 83 -10.42 5.49 -1.17
CA HIS A 83 -9.67 6.68 -0.78
C HIS A 83 -8.94 7.28 -1.99
N ALA A 84 -8.35 6.45 -2.85
CA ALA A 84 -7.63 6.90 -4.04
C ALA A 84 -8.53 7.73 -4.97
N VAL A 85 -9.77 7.29 -5.21
CA VAL A 85 -10.76 8.00 -6.04
C VAL A 85 -11.02 9.43 -5.53
N ARG A 86 -10.96 9.63 -4.22
CA ARG A 86 -11.15 10.96 -3.59
C ARG A 86 -9.84 11.77 -3.51
N LEU A 87 -8.70 11.11 -3.40
CA LEU A 87 -7.38 11.75 -3.31
C LEU A 87 -6.90 12.30 -4.66
N ILE A 88 -7.01 11.52 -5.73
CA ILE A 88 -6.51 11.86 -7.08
C ILE A 88 -6.95 13.27 -7.54
N PRO A 89 -8.24 13.67 -7.46
CA PRO A 89 -8.66 15.00 -7.93
C PRO A 89 -8.15 16.16 -7.07
N GLU A 90 -7.78 15.89 -5.81
CA GLU A 90 -7.32 16.91 -4.86
C GLU A 90 -5.79 16.93 -4.71
N LEU A 91 -5.07 15.98 -5.32
CA LEU A 91 -3.62 15.90 -5.33
C LEU A 91 -3.01 16.80 -6.41
N CYS A 92 -1.90 17.44 -6.06
CA CYS A 92 -1.00 18.04 -7.05
C CYS A 92 -0.37 16.95 -7.94
N GLU A 93 0.17 17.36 -9.10
CA GLU A 93 0.96 16.46 -9.93
C GLU A 93 2.22 16.01 -9.17
N CYS A 94 2.31 14.72 -8.88
CA CYS A 94 3.41 14.09 -8.14
C CYS A 94 3.42 12.57 -8.40
N GLU A 95 4.52 11.90 -8.10
CA GLU A 95 4.66 10.45 -8.33
C GLU A 95 3.64 9.64 -7.51
N LEU A 96 3.26 10.11 -6.31
CA LEU A 96 2.21 9.48 -5.51
C LEU A 96 0.86 9.46 -6.24
N LYS A 97 0.53 10.53 -6.97
CA LYS A 97 -0.70 10.60 -7.78
C LYS A 97 -0.66 9.56 -8.90
N THR A 98 0.47 9.45 -9.60
CA THR A 98 0.69 8.43 -10.63
C THR A 98 0.54 7.01 -10.08
N GLU A 99 1.08 6.73 -8.89
CA GLU A 99 0.92 5.42 -8.23
C GLU A 99 -0.55 5.10 -7.90
N LEU A 100 -1.30 6.09 -7.42
CA LEU A 100 -2.72 5.94 -7.11
C LEU A 100 -3.59 5.74 -8.36
N GLU A 101 -3.29 6.43 -9.46
CA GLU A 101 -3.97 6.23 -10.74
C GLU A 101 -3.73 4.83 -11.31
N ASN A 102 -2.56 4.24 -11.04
CA ASN A 102 -2.19 2.89 -11.46
C ASN A 102 -2.64 1.78 -10.48
N LEU A 103 -3.33 2.13 -9.39
CA LEU A 103 -3.80 1.18 -8.39
C LEU A 103 -5.03 0.39 -8.89
N ARG A 104 -4.78 -0.72 -9.60
CA ARG A 104 -5.83 -1.61 -10.13
C ARG A 104 -6.42 -2.56 -9.08
N GLU A 105 -5.59 -3.02 -8.15
CA GLU A 105 -5.91 -3.97 -7.09
C GLU A 105 -5.11 -3.64 -5.84
N GLY A 106 -5.66 -3.98 -4.67
CA GLY A 106 -4.99 -3.81 -3.39
C GLY A 106 -5.12 -2.40 -2.82
N TYR A 107 -4.14 -2.00 -2.02
CA TYR A 107 -4.07 -0.68 -1.40
C TYR A 107 -2.61 -0.22 -1.27
N LEU A 108 -2.40 1.09 -1.13
CA LEU A 108 -1.09 1.63 -0.79
C LEU A 108 -0.99 1.84 0.72
N VAL A 109 0.22 1.67 1.25
CA VAL A 109 0.56 1.97 2.65
C VAL A 109 1.72 2.94 2.63
N LEU A 110 1.48 4.14 3.17
CA LEU A 110 2.52 5.13 3.39
C LEU A 110 3.06 4.95 4.80
N ARG A 111 4.38 4.82 4.94
CA ARG A 111 5.07 4.68 6.23
C ARG A 111 6.10 5.78 6.38
N LYS A 112 6.13 6.43 7.54
CA LYS A 112 7.17 7.40 7.89
C LYS A 112 8.20 6.72 8.79
N ASP A 113 9.44 6.64 8.31
CA ASP A 113 10.57 6.17 9.11
C ASP A 113 11.19 7.32 9.92
N PHE A 114 11.78 6.97 11.07
CA PHE A 114 12.49 7.85 12.00
C PHE A 114 14.00 7.66 11.96
#